data_AF-A0A2T2VZI1-F1
#
_entry.id   AF-A0A2T2VZI1-F1
#
_cell.length_a   1.000
_cell.length_b   1.000
_cell.length_c   1.000
_cell.angle_alpha   90.00
_cell.angle_beta   90.00
_cell.angle_gamma   90.00
#
_symmetry.space_group_name_H-M   'P 1'
#
loop_
_entity.id
_entity.type
_entity.pdbx_description
1 polymer ?
#
loop_
_entity_poly.entity_id
_entity_poly.type
_entity_poly.pdbx_seq_one_letter_code
_entity_poly.pdbx_strand_id
1 'polypeptide(L)'
;MIDLFLPQSTSLAQHLIADNLQTLEIVPLVADDYRAAINLMVANNLPGGGIYDALIAQIAFRTKAEKLFTLNPKHFTRLDESMAVKVQVPTIEGS
;
A
#
# COMPACT_ATOMS: atom_id res chain seq x y z
N MET A 1 -9.03 -25.26 4.79
CA MET A 1 -8.73 -24.34 5.89
C MET A 1 -7.25 -24.00 5.76
N ILE A 2 -6.92 -22.84 5.18
CA ILE A 2 -5.52 -22.46 4.94
C ILE A 2 -4.99 -21.85 6.23
N ASP A 3 -3.96 -22.47 6.79
CA ASP A 3 -3.24 -22.02 7.99
C ASP A 3 -2.60 -20.65 7.75
N LEU A 4 -3.28 -19.58 8.18
CA LEU A 4 -2.82 -18.20 8.00
C LEU A 4 -1.80 -17.74 9.08
N PHE A 5 -1.34 -18.64 9.96
CA PHE A 5 -0.64 -18.28 11.19
C PHE A 5 0.67 -19.04 11.48
N LEU A 6 1.20 -19.81 10.53
CA LEU A 6 2.58 -20.29 10.65
C LEU A 6 3.56 -19.17 10.29
N PRO A 7 4.75 -19.09 10.92
CA PRO A 7 5.82 -18.23 10.42
C PRO A 7 6.06 -18.61 8.97
N GLN A 8 5.75 -17.69 8.06
CA GLN A 8 5.89 -17.95 6.63
C GLN A 8 7.34 -18.33 6.39
N SER A 9 7.56 -19.58 5.96
CA SER A 9 8.89 -20.00 5.57
C SER A 9 9.39 -19.03 4.51
N THR A 10 10.68 -18.70 4.54
CA THR A 10 11.28 -17.82 3.52
C THR A 10 11.03 -18.34 2.11
N SER A 11 10.92 -19.67 1.95
CA SER A 11 10.52 -20.34 0.71
C SER A 11 9.08 -20.03 0.27
N LEU A 12 8.12 -19.98 1.20
CA LEU A 12 6.74 -19.60 0.87
C LEU A 12 6.65 -18.13 0.45
N ALA A 13 7.35 -17.24 1.17
CA ALA A 13 7.42 -15.83 0.81
C ALA A 13 8.03 -15.64 -0.60
N GLN A 14 9.11 -16.35 -0.92
CA GLN A 14 9.72 -16.33 -2.25
C GLN A 14 8.73 -16.80 -3.33
N HIS A 15 8.03 -17.90 -3.10
CA HIS A 15 7.05 -18.43 -4.05
C HIS A 15 5.91 -17.44 -4.29
N LEU A 16 5.32 -16.88 -3.24
CA LEU A 16 4.22 -15.91 -3.36
C LEU A 16 4.66 -14.62 -4.07
N ILE A 17 5.88 -14.14 -3.81
CA ILE A 17 6.43 -12.99 -4.55
C ILE A 17 6.57 -13.35 -6.03
N ALA A 18 7.18 -14.50 -6.35
CA ALA A 18 7.39 -14.92 -7.74
C ALA A 18 6.06 -15.10 -8.50
N ASP A 19 5.03 -15.64 -7.85
CA ASP A 19 3.69 -15.83 -8.42
C ASP A 19 2.99 -14.49 -8.69
N ASN A 20 2.99 -13.59 -7.70
CA ASN A 20 2.42 -12.25 -7.85
C ASN A 20 3.09 -11.45 -8.99
N LEU A 21 4.41 -11.60 -9.17
CA LEU A 21 5.15 -10.92 -10.23
C LEU A 21 4.80 -11.39 -11.65
N GLN A 22 4.06 -12.49 -11.80
CA GLN A 22 3.57 -12.93 -13.11
C GLN A 22 2.39 -12.11 -13.61
N THR A 23 1.64 -11.46 -12.71
CA THR A 23 0.38 -10.77 -13.03
C THR A 23 0.34 -9.30 -12.60
N LEU A 24 1.16 -8.91 -11.63
CA LEU A 24 1.22 -7.54 -11.12
C LEU A 24 2.32 -6.73 -11.81
N GLU A 25 2.02 -5.46 -12.08
CA GLU A 25 3.02 -4.48 -12.51
C GLU A 25 3.76 -3.90 -11.29
N ILE A 26 5.09 -3.87 -11.35
CA ILE A 26 5.91 -3.18 -10.35
C ILE A 26 6.05 -1.71 -10.75
N VAL A 27 5.61 -0.82 -9.88
CA VAL A 27 5.85 0.61 -10.03
C VAL A 27 7.06 1.03 -9.17
N PRO A 28 8.20 1.40 -9.76
CA PRO A 28 9.38 1.80 -9.00
C PRO A 28 9.17 3.17 -8.35
N LEU A 29 9.67 3.32 -7.12
CA LEU A 29 9.79 4.62 -6.48
C LEU A 29 10.92 5.43 -7.11
N VAL A 30 10.70 6.72 -7.28
CA VAL A 30 11.70 7.70 -7.72
C VAL A 30 11.87 8.78 -6.66
N ALA A 31 12.95 9.56 -6.74
CA ALA A 31 13.28 10.57 -5.74
C ALA A 31 12.15 11.59 -5.48
N ASP A 32 11.35 11.89 -6.50
CA ASP A 32 10.22 12.82 -6.36
C ASP A 32 9.05 12.22 -5.58
N ASP A 33 8.90 10.90 -5.55
CA ASP A 33 7.89 10.25 -4.70
C ASP A 33 8.24 10.43 -3.22
N TYR A 34 9.52 10.32 -2.87
CA TYR A 34 9.99 10.56 -1.50
C TYR A 34 9.74 12.01 -1.08
N ARG A 35 10.07 12.97 -1.95
CA ARG A 35 9.82 14.40 -1.68
C ARG A 35 8.33 14.67 -1.49
N ALA A 36 7.49 14.15 -2.36
CA ALA A 36 6.05 14.34 -2.28
C ALA A 36 5.45 13.68 -1.02
N ALA A 37 5.88 12.47 -0.67
CA ALA A 37 5.45 11.79 0.55
C ALA A 37 5.84 12.58 1.82
N ILE A 38 7.07 13.10 1.90
CA ILE A 38 7.51 13.94 3.02
C ILE A 38 6.67 15.21 3.10
N ASN A 39 6.45 15.89 1.97
CA ASN A 39 5.62 17.09 1.92
C ASN A 39 4.19 16.82 2.40
N LEU A 40 3.59 15.71 1.97
CA LEU A 40 2.26 15.28 2.42
C LEU A 40 2.22 15.07 3.93
N MET A 41 3.23 14.41 4.50
CA MET A 41 3.31 14.18 5.94
C MET A 41 3.47 15.47 6.74
N VAL A 42 4.31 16.39 6.28
CA VAL A 42 4.49 17.72 6.90
C VAL A 42 3.20 18.52 6.84
N ALA A 43 2.54 18.57 5.68
CA ALA A 43 1.29 19.30 5.49
C ALA A 43 0.16 18.82 6.42
N ASN A 44 0.15 17.52 6.74
CA ASN A 44 -0.86 16.90 7.61
C ASN A 44 -0.38 16.71 9.07
N ASN A 45 0.77 17.28 9.45
CA ASN A 45 1.36 17.15 10.79
C ASN A 45 1.45 15.68 11.28
N LEU A 46 1.84 14.78 10.37
CA LEU A 46 1.89 13.35 10.64
C LEU A 46 3.25 12.92 11.22
N PRO A 47 3.28 11.96 12.15
CA PRO A 47 4.53 11.43 12.70
C PRO A 47 5.30 10.61 11.66
N GLY A 48 6.63 10.63 11.74
CA GLY A 48 7.54 9.96 10.78
C GLY A 48 7.33 8.45 10.60
N GLY A 49 6.71 7.77 11.57
CA GLY A 49 6.39 6.34 11.48
C GLY A 49 5.43 5.98 10.33
N GLY A 50 4.72 6.94 9.73
CA GLY A 50 3.81 6.73 8.59
C GLY A 50 4.44 6.89 7.20
N ILE A 51 5.78 6.99 7.08
CA ILE A 51 6.43 7.33 5.80
C ILE A 51 6.20 6.29 4.69
N TYR A 52 6.14 5.00 5.02
CA TYR A 52 5.86 3.98 4.01
C TYR A 52 4.41 4.03 3.52
N ASP A 53 3.45 4.34 4.40
CA ASP A 53 2.05 4.55 4.00
C ASP A 53 1.96 5.75 3.03
N ALA A 54 2.66 6.85 3.33
CA ALA A 54 2.73 8.03 2.49
C ALA A 54 3.40 7.76 1.12
N LEU A 55 4.46 6.95 1.07
CA LEU A 55 5.10 6.53 -0.19
C LEU A 55 4.16 5.69 -1.06
N ILE A 56 3.44 4.73 -0.46
CA ILE A 56 2.47 3.91 -1.19
C ILE A 56 1.31 4.78 -1.70
N ALA A 57 0.79 5.68 -0.87
CA ALA A 57 -0.24 6.65 -1.25
C ALA A 57 0.23 7.54 -2.41
N GLN A 58 1.49 8.01 -2.37
CA GLN A 58 2.08 8.81 -3.43
C GLN A 58 2.14 8.06 -4.77
N ILE A 59 2.45 6.76 -4.74
CA ILE A 59 2.38 5.93 -5.95
C ILE A 59 0.96 5.89 -6.49
N ALA A 60 -0.04 5.65 -5.64
CA ALA A 60 -1.44 5.62 -6.07
C ALA A 60 -1.89 6.96 -6.68
N PHE A 61 -1.41 8.10 -6.17
CA PHE A 61 -1.67 9.41 -6.77
C PHE A 61 -0.98 9.56 -8.13
N ARG A 62 0.32 9.24 -8.22
CA ARG A 62 1.12 9.40 -9.44
C ARG A 62 0.62 8.52 -10.59
N THR A 63 0.25 7.28 -10.30
CA THR A 63 -0.29 6.34 -11.29
C THR A 63 -1.78 6.54 -11.56
N LYS A 64 -2.43 7.45 -10.82
CA LYS A 64 -3.88 7.67 -10.84
C LYS A 64 -4.68 6.39 -10.58
N ALA A 65 -4.16 5.53 -9.71
CA ALA A 65 -4.83 4.30 -9.33
C ALA A 65 -6.26 4.58 -8.86
N GLU A 66 -7.22 3.80 -9.34
CA GLU A 66 -8.63 3.95 -8.99
C GLU A 66 -8.89 3.55 -7.53
N LYS A 67 -8.17 2.51 -7.07
CA LYS A 67 -8.34 1.89 -5.75
C LYS A 67 -6.99 1.60 -5.11
N LEU A 68 -6.94 1.69 -3.78
CA LEU A 68 -5.82 1.23 -2.96
C LEU A 68 -6.33 0.12 -2.04
N PHE A 69 -5.87 -1.11 -2.28
CA PHE A 69 -6.24 -2.26 -1.45
C PHE A 69 -5.29 -2.39 -0.25
N THR A 70 -5.84 -2.46 0.96
CA THR A 70 -5.05 -2.60 2.19
C THR A 70 -5.86 -3.25 3.31
N LEU A 71 -5.19 -4.01 4.17
CA LEU A 71 -5.78 -4.50 5.41
C LEU A 71 -5.70 -3.47 6.55
N ASN A 72 -5.00 -2.34 6.35
CA ASN A 72 -4.80 -1.29 7.34
C ASN A 72 -5.38 0.06 6.86
N PRO A 73 -6.69 0.17 6.57
CA PRO A 73 -7.27 1.34 5.91
C PRO A 73 -7.01 2.65 6.66
N LYS A 74 -7.05 2.62 8.00
CA LYS A 74 -6.83 3.80 8.85
C LYS A 74 -5.46 4.47 8.65
N HIS A 75 -4.46 3.73 8.20
CA HIS A 75 -3.12 4.28 7.95
C HIS A 75 -3.10 5.20 6.72
N PHE A 76 -4.00 4.94 5.76
CA PHE A 76 -4.08 5.65 4.49
C PHE A 76 -5.16 6.73 4.48
N THR A 77 -6.32 6.49 5.10
CA THR A 77 -7.42 7.47 5.12
C THR A 77 -7.09 8.75 5.88
N ARG A 78 -6.12 8.71 6.79
CA ARG A 78 -5.61 9.89 7.52
C ARG A 78 -4.65 10.77 6.71
N LEU A 79 -4.20 10.32 5.54
CA LEU A 79 -3.17 11.01 4.76
C LEU A 79 -3.75 12.16 3.95
N ASP A 80 -4.92 11.97 3.36
CA ASP A 80 -5.61 12.93 2.50
C ASP A 80 -7.06 12.48 2.22
N GLU A 81 -8.00 13.40 2.07
CA GLU A 81 -9.40 13.08 1.78
C GLU A 81 -9.58 12.36 0.43
N SER A 82 -8.79 12.73 -0.59
CA SER A 82 -8.82 12.07 -1.90
C SER A 82 -8.22 10.66 -1.87
N MET A 83 -7.38 10.35 -0.86
CA MET A 83 -6.95 8.99 -0.60
C MET A 83 -8.05 8.17 0.08
N ALA A 84 -8.78 8.77 1.02
CA ALA A 84 -9.83 8.08 1.77
C ALA A 84 -10.90 7.47 0.87
N VAL A 85 -11.25 8.13 -0.25
CA VAL A 85 -12.22 7.62 -1.23
C VAL A 85 -11.69 6.47 -2.11
N LYS A 86 -10.37 6.26 -2.17
CA LYS A 86 -9.72 5.18 -2.95
C LYS A 86 -9.48 3.91 -2.14
N VAL A 87 -9.38 4.03 -0.82
CA VAL A 87 -9.01 2.92 0.06
C VAL A 87 -10.13 1.87 0.10
N GLN A 88 -9.76 0.61 -0.16
CA GLN A 88 -10.65 -0.54 -0.03
C GLN A 88 -9.99 -1.62 0.84
N VAL A 89 -10.79 -2.23 1.71
CA VAL A 89 -10.39 -3.47 2.39
C VAL A 89 -10.73 -4.62 1.44
N PRO A 90 -9.76 -5.47 1.04
CA PRO A 90 -10.06 -6.64 0.22
C PRO A 90 -11.14 -7.51 0.87
N THR A 91 -12.19 -7.79 0.13
CA THR A 91 -13.20 -8.78 0.49
C THR A 91 -13.02 -10.02 -0.38
N ILE A 92 -13.22 -11.20 0.19
CA ILE A 92 -13.37 -12.40 -0.62
C ILE A 92 -14.81 -12.38 -1.14
N GLU A 93 -15.01 -12.12 -2.44
CA GLU A 93 -16.34 -12.29 -3.03
C GLU A 93 -16.70 -13.79 -3.06
N GLY A 94 -17.92 -14.14 -2.63
CA GLY A 94 -18.46 -15.51 -2.73
C GLY A 94 -18.37 -16.40 -1.48
N SER A 95 -18.35 -15.82 -0.27
CA SER A 95 -18.62 -16.55 0.98
C SER A 95 -20.11 -16.57 1.34
#